data_AF-A0A528CPR6-F1
#
_entry.id   AF-A0A528CPR6-F1
#
_cell.length_a   1.000
_cell.length_b   1.000
_cell.length_c   1.000
_cell.angle_alpha   90.00
_cell.angle_beta   90.00
_cell.angle_gamma   90.00
#
_symmetry.space_group_name_H-M   'P 1'
#
loop_
_entity.id
_entity.type
_entity.pdbx_description
1 polymer ?
#
loop_
_entity_poly.entity_id
_entity_poly.type
_entity_poly.pdbx_seq_one_letter_code
_entity_poly.pdbx_strand_id
1 'polypeptide(L)'
;SYLRAIAETQGGELHMAQTFVKASGGCSAPAVKNQDEAMATMGQMKLRQFPPQETMTKTQELQLMIRHPNNSGLQRNPLTQYFIPAHFVQKLS
;
A
#
# COMPACT_ATOMS: atom_id res chain seq x y z
N SER A 1 10.74 11.52 -13.81
CA SER A 1 12.14 11.96 -13.96
C SER A 1 12.84 11.06 -14.96
N TYR A 2 13.88 11.52 -15.66
CA TYR A 2 14.63 10.67 -16.60
C TYR A 2 16.03 10.41 -16.04
N LEU A 3 16.46 9.15 -16.04
CA LEU A 3 17.87 8.78 -15.83
C LEU A 3 18.55 8.80 -17.20
N ARG A 4 19.69 9.47 -17.29
CA ARG A 4 20.53 9.52 -18.50
C ARG A 4 21.88 8.91 -18.17
N ALA A 5 22.32 7.97 -18.98
CA ALA A 5 23.69 7.47 -18.98
C ALA A 5 24.39 8.00 -20.23
N ILE A 6 25.54 8.64 -20.05
CA ILE A 6 26.39 9.13 -21.14
C ILE A 6 27.71 8.37 -21.02
N ALA A 7 28.15 7.76 -22.11
CA ALA A 7 29.43 7.08 -22.20
C ALA A 7 30.25 7.67 -23.35
N GLU A 8 31.54 7.88 -23.10
CA GLU A 8 32.51 8.32 -24.10
C GLU A 8 33.34 7.11 -24.55
N THR A 9 33.43 6.90 -25.85
CA THR A 9 34.27 5.84 -26.43
C THR A 9 35.72 6.33 -26.56
N GLN A 10 36.68 5.40 -26.70
CA GLN A 10 38.10 5.77 -26.88
C GLN A 10 38.37 6.66 -28.10
N GLY A 11 37.45 6.72 -29.06
CA GLY A 11 37.52 7.61 -30.22
C GLY A 11 36.95 9.02 -29.99
N GLY A 12 36.49 9.35 -28.78
CA GLY A 12 35.87 10.64 -28.46
C GLY A 12 34.38 10.75 -28.83
N GLU A 13 33.73 9.66 -29.25
CA GLU A 13 32.30 9.65 -29.55
C GLU A 13 31.47 9.44 -28.28
N LEU A 14 30.46 10.29 -28.08
CA LEU A 14 29.55 10.25 -26.92
C LEU A 14 28.24 9.54 -27.27
N HIS A 15 27.93 8.46 -26.55
CA HIS A 15 26.63 7.78 -26.63
C HIS A 15 25.78 8.10 -25.41
N MET A 16 24.51 8.45 -25.65
CA MET A 16 23.53 8.70 -24.59
C MET A 16 22.39 7.70 -24.66
N ALA A 17 22.10 7.06 -23.52
CA ALA A 17 20.87 6.31 -23.29
C ALA A 17 20.02 7.01 -22.22
N GLN A 18 18.70 7.02 -22.39
CA GLN A 18 17.77 7.58 -21.39
C GLN A 18 16.66 6.59 -21.04
N THR A 19 16.29 6.54 -19.76
CA THR A 19 15.13 5.77 -19.27
C THR A 19 14.22 6.64 -18.41
N PHE A 20 12.91 6.50 -18.59
CA PHE A 20 11.94 7.20 -17.77
C PHE A 20 11.77 6.50 -16.42
N VAL A 21 12.03 7.22 -15.34
CA VAL A 21 11.82 6.75 -13.97
C VAL A 21 10.70 7.56 -13.34
N LYS A 22 9.61 6.86 -13.00
CA LYS A 22 8.57 7.39 -12.13
C LYS A 22 9.05 7.27 -10.68
N ALA A 23 9.89 8.21 -10.24
CA ALA A 23 10.48 8.27 -8.90
C ALA A 23 9.47 8.68 -7.80
N SER A 24 8.19 8.37 -7.97
CA SER A 24 7.13 8.65 -7.01
C SER A 24 7.08 7.56 -5.92
N GLY A 25 8.25 7.09 -5.45
CA GLY A 25 8.43 5.89 -4.63
C GLY A 25 8.84 6.14 -3.17
N GLY A 26 8.77 7.38 -2.68
CA GLY A 26 9.04 7.70 -1.27
C GLY A 26 7.90 7.28 -0.33
N CYS A 27 7.98 7.60 0.97
CA CYS A 27 6.88 7.40 1.95
C CYS A 27 5.54 8.04 1.51
N SER A 28 5.60 8.96 0.55
CA SER A 28 4.47 9.65 -0.08
C SER A 28 4.03 9.05 -1.42
N ALA A 29 4.63 7.93 -1.83
CA ALA A 29 4.23 7.16 -3.00
C ALA A 29 2.79 6.68 -2.81
N PRO A 30 1.84 7.12 -3.64
CA PRO A 30 0.50 6.57 -3.59
C PRO A 30 0.63 5.06 -3.83
N ALA A 31 0.15 4.27 -2.87
CA ALA A 31 0.17 2.82 -2.89
C ALA A 31 -0.77 2.26 -3.97
N VAL A 32 -0.57 2.65 -5.23
CA VAL A 32 -1.29 2.11 -6.38
C VAL A 32 -0.98 0.64 -6.55
N LYS A 33 0.19 0.19 -6.08
CA LYS A 33 0.67 -1.17 -6.33
C LYS A 33 -0.18 -2.28 -5.71
N ASN A 34 -1.10 -1.99 -4.80
CA ASN A 34 -1.89 -3.02 -4.12
C ASN A 34 -3.40 -2.73 -4.04
N GLN A 35 -3.98 -1.91 -4.93
CA GLN A 35 -5.44 -1.80 -4.95
C GLN A 35 -6.09 -3.12 -5.35
N ASP A 36 -5.60 -3.78 -6.41
CA ASP A 36 -6.14 -5.06 -6.86
C ASP A 36 -5.97 -6.16 -5.81
N GLU A 37 -4.80 -6.24 -5.16
CA GLU A 37 -4.58 -7.18 -4.06
C GLU A 37 -5.44 -6.87 -2.84
N ALA A 38 -5.60 -5.59 -2.47
CA ALA A 38 -6.43 -5.17 -1.35
C ALA A 38 -7.92 -5.47 -1.60
N MET A 39 -8.38 -5.39 -2.85
CA MET A 39 -9.72 -5.83 -3.26
C MET A 39 -9.84 -7.36 -3.21
N ALA A 40 -8.86 -8.09 -3.74
CA ALA A 40 -8.88 -9.55 -3.80
C ALA A 40 -8.83 -10.24 -2.42
N THR A 41 -8.27 -9.56 -1.43
CA THR A 41 -8.10 -10.08 -0.06
C THR A 41 -8.96 -9.34 0.96
N MET A 42 -9.87 -8.50 0.48
CA MET A 42 -10.81 -7.75 1.29
C MET A 42 -11.71 -8.72 2.08
N GLY A 43 -11.90 -8.46 3.36
CA GLY A 43 -12.76 -9.27 4.23
C GLY A 43 -12.10 -10.54 4.77
N GLN A 44 -10.82 -10.80 4.48
CA GLN A 44 -10.07 -11.84 5.17
C GLN A 44 -9.95 -11.49 6.66
N MET A 45 -10.42 -12.39 7.51
CA MET A 45 -10.46 -12.22 8.96
C MET A 45 -9.54 -13.22 9.63
N LYS A 46 -8.79 -12.76 10.64
CA LYS A 46 -7.96 -13.61 11.50
C LYS A 46 -8.30 -13.34 12.95
N LEU A 47 -8.80 -14.36 13.63
CA LEU A 47 -9.06 -14.34 15.06
C LEU A 47 -7.84 -14.89 15.80
N ARG A 48 -7.39 -14.19 16.83
CA ARG A 48 -6.37 -14.65 17.78
C ARG A 48 -6.97 -14.67 19.17
N GLN A 49 -6.93 -15.83 19.82
CA GLN A 49 -7.28 -15.98 21.22
C GLN A 49 -6.00 -15.95 22.04
N PHE A 50 -5.98 -15.12 23.08
CA PHE A 50 -4.85 -15.10 24.00
C PHE A 50 -5.02 -16.21 25.05
N PRO A 51 -3.92 -16.84 25.49
CA PRO A 51 -4.00 -17.85 26.54
C PRO A 51 -4.58 -17.23 27.82
N PRO A 52 -5.35 -17.99 28.61
CA PRO A 52 -5.92 -17.50 29.86
C PRO A 52 -4.79 -17.04 30.78
N GLN A 53 -4.81 -15.78 31.21
CA GLN A 53 -3.91 -15.33 32.26
C GLN A 53 -4.51 -15.77 33.60
N GLU A 54 -3.77 -16.59 34.35
CA GLU A 54 -4.22 -17.32 35.56
C GLU A 54 -4.79 -16.42 36.68
N THR A 55 -4.68 -15.10 36.55
CA THR A 55 -5.00 -14.12 37.60
C THR A 55 -6.30 -13.34 37.42
N MET A 56 -7.16 -13.64 36.44
CA MET A 56 -8.36 -12.82 36.22
C MET A 56 -9.65 -13.63 36.09
N THR A 57 -10.59 -13.32 36.98
CA THR A 57 -12.04 -13.51 36.89
C THR A 57 -12.70 -12.75 35.72
N LYS A 58 -11.96 -12.47 34.64
CA LYS A 58 -12.42 -11.71 33.47
C LYS A 58 -12.54 -12.59 32.23
N THR A 59 -13.51 -12.21 31.40
CA THR A 59 -13.76 -12.73 30.05
C THR A 59 -12.48 -12.85 29.24
N GLN A 60 -12.35 -13.96 28.49
CA GLN A 60 -11.24 -14.25 27.59
C GLN A 60 -11.02 -13.10 26.59
N GLU A 61 -9.77 -12.65 26.42
CA GLU A 61 -9.41 -11.64 25.44
C GLU A 61 -9.27 -12.26 24.03
N LEU A 62 -9.91 -11.63 23.05
CA LEU A 62 -9.89 -12.02 21.64
C LEU A 62 -9.47 -10.82 20.79
N GLN A 63 -8.58 -11.06 19.82
CA GLN A 63 -8.19 -10.09 18.80
C GLN A 63 -8.71 -10.52 17.43
N LEU A 64 -9.59 -9.71 16.84
CA LEU A 64 -10.08 -9.87 15.48
C LEU A 64 -9.34 -8.90 14.55
N MET A 65 -8.59 -9.43 13.59
CA MET A 65 -7.95 -8.65 12.53
C MET A 65 -8.74 -8.81 11.25
N ILE A 66 -9.15 -7.69 10.63
CA ILE A 66 -9.92 -7.66 9.38
C ILE A 66 -9.07 -6.96 8.33
N ARG A 67 -8.77 -7.66 7.24
CA ARG A 67 -8.04 -7.08 6.11
C ARG A 67 -9.01 -6.28 5.25
N HIS A 68 -8.84 -4.97 5.24
CA HIS A 68 -9.71 -4.04 4.53
C HIS A 68 -8.92 -2.82 4.04
N PRO A 69 -9.16 -2.31 2.82
CA PRO A 69 -8.40 -1.18 2.27
C PRO A 69 -8.59 0.14 3.04
N ASN A 70 -9.70 0.29 3.77
CA ASN A 70 -9.97 1.48 4.61
C ASN A 70 -9.71 2.80 3.86
N ASN A 71 -10.26 2.90 2.66
CA ASN A 71 -10.22 4.13 1.87
C ASN A 71 -11.05 5.20 2.57
N SER A 72 -10.43 6.35 2.87
CA SER A 72 -11.05 7.44 3.63
C SER A 72 -11.94 8.36 2.80
N GLY A 73 -11.94 8.25 1.47
CA GLY A 73 -12.62 9.19 0.59
C GLY A 73 -11.81 10.44 0.21
N LEU A 74 -10.76 10.76 0.98
CA LEU A 74 -9.92 11.95 0.78
C LEU A 74 -8.65 11.67 -0.04
N GLN A 75 -8.34 10.39 -0.26
CA GLN A 75 -7.17 9.97 -1.02
C GLN A 75 -7.40 10.22 -2.51
N ARG A 76 -6.44 10.81 -3.22
CA ARG A 76 -6.54 11.00 -4.69
C ARG A 76 -5.82 9.87 -5.42
N ASN A 77 -6.47 9.33 -6.44
CA ASN A 77 -5.84 8.39 -7.36
C ASN A 77 -4.80 9.16 -8.21
N PRO A 78 -3.53 8.76 -8.24
CA PRO A 78 -2.48 9.49 -8.94
C PRO A 78 -2.51 9.32 -10.47
N LEU A 79 -3.26 8.35 -10.99
CA LEU A 79 -3.46 8.14 -12.42
C LEU A 79 -4.64 9.00 -12.90
N THR A 80 -5.79 8.86 -12.26
CA THR A 80 -7.03 9.52 -12.70
C THR A 80 -7.25 10.89 -12.06
N GLN A 81 -6.48 11.25 -11.03
CA GLN A 81 -6.58 12.49 -10.24
C GLN A 81 -7.92 12.69 -9.49
N TYR A 82 -8.85 11.75 -9.63
CA TYR A 82 -10.10 11.69 -8.88
C TYR A 82 -9.88 11.23 -7.45
N PHE A 83 -10.83 11.57 -6.58
CA PHE A 83 -10.87 11.03 -5.22
C PHE A 83 -11.24 9.54 -5.27
N ILE A 84 -10.54 8.74 -4.48
CA ILE A 84 -10.86 7.33 -4.25
C ILE A 84 -12.08 7.33 -3.33
N PRO A 85 -13.20 6.67 -3.71
CA PRO A 85 -14.40 6.60 -2.89
C PRO A 85 -14.10 6.07 -1.48
N ALA A 86 -14.85 6.57 -0.50
CA ALA A 86 -14.75 6.07 0.86
C ALA A 86 -15.20 4.60 0.92
N HIS A 87 -14.33 3.75 1.46
CA HIS A 87 -14.58 2.32 1.63
C HIS A 87 -13.88 1.89 2.91
N PHE A 88 -14.59 1.94 4.03
CA PHE A 88 -14.11 1.59 5.37
C PHE A 88 -15.12 0.72 6.10
N VAL A 89 -14.66 -0.04 7.10
CA VAL A 89 -15.54 -0.85 7.94
C VAL A 89 -16.38 0.06 8.83
N GLN A 90 -17.70 0.05 8.66
CA GLN A 90 -18.62 0.92 9.40
C GLN A 90 -19.25 0.25 10.63
N LYS A 91 -19.51 -1.06 10.54
CA LYS A 91 -20.23 -1.81 11.57
C LYS A 91 -19.62 -3.19 11.75
N LEU A 92 -19.46 -3.57 13.01
CA LEU A 92 -19.18 -4.92 13.47
C LEU A 92 -20.32 -5.25 14.45
N SER A 93 -21.20 -6.16 14.05
CA SER A 93 -22.34 -6.60 14.87
C SER A 93 -22.43 -8.11 14.90
#